data_AF-A0AAV9FB06-F1
#
_entry.id   AF-A0AAV9FB06-F1
#
_cell.length_a   1.000
_cell.length_b   1.000
_cell.length_c   1.000
_cell.angle_alpha   90.00
_cell.angle_beta   90.00
_cell.angle_gamma   90.00
#
_symmetry.space_group_name_H-M   'P 1'
#
loop_
_entity.id
_entity.type
_entity.pdbx_description
1 polymer ?
#
loop_
_entity_poly.entity_id
_entity_poly.type
_entity_poly.pdbx_seq_one_letter_code
_entity_poly.pdbx_strand_id
1 'polypeptide(L)'
;MRAHSLIDRVQREQRAQYESSVRGGGGPPRRVIAVTPTYVRTFQTLHLTGLTHSLMLAPYDLTWIVVEAGGKTEETANFIASSGLETIHVGYDERMPSDWEGRHRMEAAMRLHALRLVREKKLDGIVVFTDDSNMHSMELFDEIQSVKWVGAIAIGILAHSVNLEADLAKEENKEEGFSPIPIQGPACNSSNQLAGWHTFNSLPYMEKSAQYVGDRATVLPRKVEWAGFVINSRLVWKEEDRPEWVRDLDEAGEIGSPLDLLNDESFVEPLGNCGRKVLAWWLRVEARGDSKFPRGWVINPPLEITVPAKRTPWPDAPPESDNAEKRPSKGGRTSRSRQGSRGTLTKESQDSEVTGTGSNVEER
;
A
#
# COMPACT_ATOMS: atom_id res chain seq x y z
N MET A 1 -12.16 26.25 27.28
CA MET A 1 -10.88 26.96 27.54
C MET A 1 -9.98 26.23 28.53
N ARG A 2 -10.19 26.29 29.87
CA ARG A 2 -9.20 25.82 30.88
C ARG A 2 -8.66 24.39 30.69
N ALA A 3 -9.52 23.42 30.39
CA ALA A 3 -9.13 22.01 30.26
C ALA A 3 -8.18 21.75 29.07
N HIS A 4 -8.41 22.40 27.92
CA HIS A 4 -7.55 22.23 26.74
C HIS A 4 -6.14 22.76 27.03
N SER A 5 -6.01 23.97 27.60
CA SER A 5 -4.70 24.51 27.97
C SER A 5 -3.93 23.68 29.02
N LEU A 6 -4.64 22.90 29.85
CA LEU A 6 -4.01 21.96 30.78
C LEU A 6 -3.52 20.71 30.04
N ILE A 7 -4.31 20.15 29.12
CA ILE A 7 -3.90 19.04 28.25
C ILE A 7 -2.70 19.46 27.39
N ASP A 8 -2.75 20.60 26.72
CA ASP A 8 -1.65 21.14 25.89
C ASP A 8 -0.37 21.34 26.71
N ARG A 9 -0.50 21.68 28.00
CA ARG A 9 0.64 21.87 28.91
C ARG A 9 1.20 20.51 29.36
N VAL A 10 0.34 19.58 29.77
CA VAL A 10 0.76 18.22 30.15
C VAL A 10 1.44 17.52 28.98
N GLN A 11 0.88 17.60 27.76
CA GLN A 11 1.49 17.03 26.56
C GLN A 11 2.85 17.66 26.22
N ARG A 12 3.04 18.96 26.47
CA ARG A 12 4.35 19.63 26.29
C ARG A 12 5.35 19.24 27.36
N GLU A 13 4.95 19.18 28.62
CA GLU A 13 5.85 18.75 29.71
C GLU A 13 6.21 17.25 29.58
N GLN A 14 5.27 16.40 29.14
CA GLN A 14 5.53 15.00 28.80
C GLN A 14 6.48 14.87 27.60
N ARG A 15 6.29 15.65 26.52
CA ARG A 15 7.23 15.68 25.39
C ARG A 15 8.63 16.12 25.83
N ALA A 16 8.75 17.23 26.56
CA ALA A 16 10.04 17.70 27.05
C ALA A 16 10.76 16.68 27.95
N GLN A 17 10.02 15.99 28.82
CA GLN A 17 10.57 14.89 29.64
C GLN A 17 11.01 13.70 28.78
N TYR A 18 10.18 13.27 27.83
CA TYR A 18 10.48 12.16 26.93
C TYR A 18 11.69 12.46 26.03
N GLU A 19 11.70 13.62 25.37
CA GLU A 19 12.82 14.16 24.60
C GLU A 19 14.11 14.22 25.42
N SER A 20 14.04 14.61 26.71
CA SER A 20 15.23 14.62 27.59
C SER A 20 15.74 13.22 27.97
N SER A 21 14.87 12.21 27.95
CA SER A 21 15.21 10.84 28.39
C SER A 21 15.66 9.93 27.24
N VAL A 22 15.16 10.14 26.02
CA VAL A 22 15.56 9.42 24.81
C VAL A 22 16.89 9.97 24.26
N ARG A 23 17.21 11.24 24.50
CA ARG A 23 18.36 11.90 23.87
C ARG A 23 19.61 11.91 24.75
N GLY A 24 20.55 11.03 24.42
CA GLY A 24 21.95 11.13 24.87
C GLY A 24 22.73 12.35 24.34
N GLY A 25 22.08 13.32 23.69
CA GLY A 25 22.68 14.53 23.12
C GLY A 25 21.72 15.72 23.14
N GLY A 26 21.97 16.67 24.05
CA GLY A 26 21.04 17.75 24.44
C GLY A 26 20.96 18.97 23.50
N GLY A 27 20.75 18.77 22.20
CA GLY A 27 20.34 19.85 21.28
C GLY A 27 18.83 20.12 21.31
N PRO A 28 18.25 20.90 20.38
CA PRO A 28 16.82 20.83 20.02
C PRO A 28 16.54 19.60 19.14
N PRO A 29 15.30 19.07 19.08
CA PRO A 29 14.96 18.01 18.14
C PRO A 29 15.05 18.52 16.70
N ARG A 30 15.37 17.63 15.74
CA ARG A 30 15.46 17.99 14.33
C ARG A 30 14.13 17.75 13.63
N ARG A 31 13.81 18.65 12.69
CA ARG A 31 12.68 18.51 11.77
C ARG A 31 12.77 17.18 11.01
N VAL A 32 11.62 16.53 10.83
CA VAL A 32 11.47 15.36 9.98
C VAL A 32 11.07 15.82 8.57
N ILE A 33 11.74 15.29 7.56
CA ILE A 33 11.43 15.53 6.15
C ILE A 33 10.92 14.19 5.58
N ALA A 34 9.60 14.01 5.59
CA ALA A 34 8.97 12.80 5.10
C ALA A 34 8.89 12.85 3.56
N VAL A 35 9.42 11.84 2.86
CA VAL A 35 9.43 11.74 1.40
C VAL A 35 8.53 10.60 0.95
N THR A 36 7.47 10.94 0.22
CA THR A 36 6.46 9.98 -0.26
C THR A 36 6.33 10.02 -1.78
N PRO A 37 6.82 9.00 -2.51
CA PRO A 37 6.37 8.75 -3.88
C PRO A 37 4.93 8.21 -3.85
N THR A 38 4.06 8.73 -4.72
CA THR A 38 2.68 8.27 -4.89
C THR A 38 2.21 8.42 -6.35
N TYR A 39 1.07 7.85 -6.69
CA TYR A 39 0.39 8.02 -7.98
C TYR A 39 -1.08 7.62 -7.91
N VAL A 40 -1.88 8.17 -8.83
CA VAL A 40 -3.33 7.96 -8.91
C VAL A 40 -3.68 6.51 -9.21
N ARG A 41 -4.27 5.83 -8.22
CA ARG A 41 -4.69 4.42 -8.29
C ARG A 41 -5.77 4.12 -7.26
N THR A 42 -6.46 3.00 -7.45
CA THR A 42 -7.59 2.54 -6.64
C THR A 42 -7.37 2.57 -5.13
N PHE A 43 -6.17 2.28 -4.63
CA PHE A 43 -5.84 2.34 -3.19
C PHE A 43 -4.99 3.55 -2.78
N GLN A 44 -4.73 4.53 -3.66
CA GLN A 44 -3.98 5.75 -3.31
C GLN A 44 -4.62 6.44 -2.09
N THR A 45 -5.94 6.59 -2.13
CA THR A 45 -6.77 7.14 -1.05
C THR A 45 -6.56 6.43 0.29
N LEU A 46 -6.59 5.10 0.29
CA LEU A 46 -6.43 4.27 1.48
C LEU A 46 -5.03 4.42 2.07
N HIS A 47 -4.01 4.35 1.21
CA HIS A 47 -2.60 4.43 1.56
C HIS A 47 -2.24 5.82 2.12
N LEU A 48 -2.53 6.89 1.38
CA LEU A 48 -2.27 8.26 1.82
C LEU A 48 -3.07 8.64 3.08
N THR A 49 -4.28 8.12 3.28
CA THR A 49 -5.03 8.34 4.53
C THR A 49 -4.32 7.71 5.73
N GLY A 50 -3.86 6.46 5.61
CA GLY A 50 -3.10 5.78 6.66
C GLY A 50 -1.82 6.54 7.02
N LEU A 51 -1.02 6.88 6.01
CA LEU A 51 0.22 7.61 6.20
C LEU A 51 0.00 9.01 6.80
N THR A 52 -0.98 9.77 6.32
CA THR A 52 -1.26 11.13 6.82
C THR A 52 -1.54 11.12 8.32
N HIS A 53 -2.37 10.19 8.79
CA HIS A 53 -2.64 10.05 10.23
C HIS A 53 -1.37 9.71 11.03
N SER A 54 -0.49 8.85 10.52
CA SER A 54 0.81 8.57 11.16
C SER A 54 1.71 9.81 11.22
N LEU A 55 1.80 10.60 10.14
CA LEU A 55 2.62 11.81 10.11
C LEU A 55 2.08 12.92 11.01
N MET A 56 0.75 13.06 11.11
CA MET A 56 0.09 14.00 12.04
C MET A 56 0.29 13.65 13.53
N LEU A 57 0.62 12.38 13.83
CA LEU A 57 0.90 11.90 15.19
C LEU A 57 2.38 11.96 15.57
N ALA A 58 3.28 12.19 14.60
CA ALA A 58 4.71 12.36 14.88
C ALA A 58 4.93 13.55 15.84
N PRO A 59 5.71 13.40 16.93
CA PRO A 59 5.81 14.43 17.96
C PRO A 59 6.68 15.65 17.57
N TYR A 60 7.30 15.60 16.39
CA TYR A 60 8.30 16.54 15.87
C TYR A 60 7.76 17.47 14.79
N ASP A 61 8.43 18.60 14.57
CA ASP A 61 8.20 19.46 13.40
C ASP A 61 8.46 18.67 12.10
N LEU A 62 7.56 18.78 11.12
CA LEU A 62 7.52 17.87 9.97
C LEU A 62 7.15 18.58 8.67
N THR A 63 8.02 18.43 7.67
CA THR A 63 7.74 18.82 6.28
C THR A 63 7.49 17.55 5.46
N TRP A 64 6.35 17.46 4.78
CA TRP A 64 5.96 16.31 3.97
C TRP A 64 6.12 16.61 2.47
N ILE A 65 7.09 15.97 1.83
CA ILE A 65 7.34 16.06 0.39
C ILE A 65 6.59 14.93 -0.31
N VAL A 66 5.60 15.28 -1.13
CA VAL A 66 4.78 14.33 -1.89
C VAL A 66 5.13 14.46 -3.36
N VAL A 67 5.66 13.38 -3.94
CA VAL A 67 6.02 13.28 -5.36
C VAL A 67 4.95 12.45 -6.06
N GLU A 68 4.20 13.02 -6.99
CA GLU A 68 3.08 12.37 -7.67
C GLU A 68 3.43 12.04 -9.13
N ALA A 69 3.47 10.75 -9.49
CA ALA A 69 3.74 10.31 -10.86
C ALA A 69 2.52 10.47 -11.77
N GLY A 70 2.78 10.88 -13.02
CA GLY A 70 1.76 11.30 -13.99
C GLY A 70 1.37 12.78 -13.88
N GLY A 71 2.14 13.58 -13.12
CA GLY A 71 1.86 14.98 -12.83
C GLY A 71 0.98 15.20 -11.58
N LYS A 72 0.94 16.45 -11.11
CA LYS A 72 0.12 16.84 -9.95
C LYS A 72 -1.37 16.74 -10.25
N THR A 73 -2.16 16.23 -9.31
CA THR A 73 -3.63 16.30 -9.36
C THR A 73 -4.21 17.22 -8.29
N GLU A 74 -5.35 17.85 -8.60
CA GLU A 74 -6.10 18.65 -7.63
C GLU A 74 -6.64 17.78 -6.47
N GLU A 75 -7.00 16.53 -6.73
CA GLU A 75 -7.48 15.61 -5.69
C GLU A 75 -6.39 15.33 -4.65
N THR A 76 -5.18 14.95 -5.09
CA THR A 76 -4.02 14.76 -4.19
C THR A 76 -3.67 16.06 -3.47
N ALA A 77 -3.65 17.21 -4.18
CA ALA A 77 -3.33 18.51 -3.58
C ALA A 77 -4.34 18.94 -2.48
N ASN A 78 -5.63 18.76 -2.73
CA ASN A 78 -6.68 19.07 -1.76
C ASN A 78 -6.62 18.13 -0.55
N PHE A 79 -6.34 16.84 -0.77
CA PHE A 79 -6.19 15.87 0.31
C PHE A 79 -5.01 16.23 1.23
N ILE A 80 -3.80 16.40 0.69
CA ILE A 80 -2.62 16.68 1.52
C ILE A 80 -2.71 18.03 2.23
N ALA A 81 -3.36 19.04 1.63
CA ALA A 81 -3.65 20.32 2.27
C ALA A 81 -4.56 20.17 3.50
N SER A 82 -5.48 19.20 3.50
CA SER A 82 -6.38 18.94 4.64
C SER A 82 -5.68 18.37 5.88
N SER A 83 -4.45 17.87 5.74
CA SER A 83 -3.65 17.33 6.87
C SER A 83 -3.19 18.39 7.88
N GLY A 84 -3.10 19.66 7.46
CA GLY A 84 -2.50 20.73 8.27
C GLY A 84 -0.97 20.65 8.43
N LEU A 85 -0.30 19.69 7.78
CA LEU A 85 1.16 19.57 7.75
C LEU A 85 1.79 20.57 6.76
N GLU A 86 3.05 20.95 6.98
CA GLU A 86 3.82 21.69 5.98
C GLU A 86 4.08 20.76 4.78
N THR A 87 3.44 21.01 3.64
CA THR A 87 3.47 20.11 2.48
C THR A 87 4.19 20.73 1.29
N ILE A 88 5.01 19.91 0.60
CA ILE A 88 5.66 20.24 -0.66
C ILE A 88 5.21 19.19 -1.68
N HIS A 89 4.15 19.52 -2.42
CA HIS A 89 3.66 18.69 -3.53
C HIS A 89 4.46 18.99 -4.80
N VAL A 90 4.96 17.97 -5.46
CA VAL A 90 5.63 18.04 -6.77
C VAL A 90 5.12 16.95 -7.71
N GLY A 91 5.05 17.27 -9.00
CA GLY A 91 4.67 16.32 -10.02
C GLY A 91 5.92 15.69 -10.63
N TYR A 92 5.83 14.41 -10.97
CA TYR A 92 6.79 13.69 -11.79
C TYR A 92 6.06 13.30 -13.08
N ASP A 93 6.48 13.85 -14.22
CA ASP A 93 5.67 13.87 -15.44
C ASP A 93 5.44 12.48 -16.06
N GLU A 94 6.36 11.54 -15.82
CA GLU A 94 6.22 10.16 -16.27
C GLU A 94 5.11 9.44 -15.50
N ARG A 95 4.29 8.65 -16.22
CA ARG A 95 3.24 7.82 -15.60
C ARG A 95 3.83 6.56 -15.00
N MET A 96 3.33 6.16 -13.83
CA MET A 96 3.77 4.95 -13.14
C MET A 96 3.60 3.69 -14.04
N PRO A 97 4.67 2.88 -14.22
CA PRO A 97 4.60 1.63 -14.98
C PRO A 97 3.65 0.61 -14.36
N SER A 98 3.10 -0.27 -15.20
CA SER A 98 2.23 -1.37 -14.77
C SER A 98 2.98 -2.61 -14.27
N ASP A 99 4.25 -2.75 -14.64
CA ASP A 99 5.14 -3.79 -14.14
C ASP A 99 5.85 -3.34 -12.85
N TRP A 100 6.08 -4.28 -11.94
CA TRP A 100 6.74 -3.98 -10.67
C TRP A 100 8.20 -3.58 -10.84
N GLU A 101 8.89 -4.04 -11.89
CA GLU A 101 10.32 -3.75 -12.06
C GLU A 101 10.55 -2.26 -12.36
N GLY A 102 9.83 -1.73 -13.35
CA GLY A 102 9.77 -0.32 -13.72
C GLY A 102 9.18 0.56 -12.63
N ARG A 103 8.16 0.09 -11.89
CA ARG A 103 7.64 0.82 -10.72
C ARG A 103 8.70 1.01 -9.64
N HIS A 104 9.51 0.00 -9.30
CA HIS A 104 10.60 0.19 -8.32
C HIS A 104 11.64 1.20 -8.81
N ARG A 105 12.01 1.20 -10.10
CA ARG A 105 12.91 2.21 -10.69
C ARG A 105 12.31 3.62 -10.60
N MET A 106 11.05 3.79 -10.99
CA MET A 106 10.40 5.10 -10.97
C MET A 106 10.23 5.63 -9.55
N GLU A 107 9.80 4.81 -8.59
CA GLU A 107 9.73 5.21 -7.20
C GLU A 107 11.11 5.63 -6.65
N ALA A 108 12.21 4.97 -7.05
CA ALA A 108 13.56 5.40 -6.70
C ALA A 108 13.93 6.77 -7.32
N ALA A 109 13.66 6.96 -8.62
CA ALA A 109 13.86 8.24 -9.30
C ALA A 109 13.06 9.40 -8.66
N MET A 110 11.83 9.13 -8.22
CA MET A 110 10.99 10.08 -7.49
C MET A 110 11.58 10.44 -6.11
N ARG A 111 12.15 9.46 -5.37
CA ARG A 111 12.88 9.74 -4.12
C ARG A 111 14.14 10.59 -4.37
N LEU A 112 14.89 10.35 -5.45
CA LEU A 112 16.00 11.22 -5.85
C LEU A 112 15.54 12.64 -6.21
N HIS A 113 14.42 12.78 -6.92
CA HIS A 113 13.84 14.09 -7.22
C HIS A 113 13.48 14.85 -5.93
N ALA A 114 12.91 14.18 -4.93
CA ALA A 114 12.70 14.78 -3.60
C ALA A 114 14.02 15.18 -2.91
N LEU A 115 15.08 14.36 -2.98
CA LEU A 115 16.39 14.72 -2.41
C LEU A 115 17.02 15.94 -3.12
N ARG A 116 16.83 16.09 -4.44
CA ARG A 116 17.23 17.30 -5.17
C ARG A 116 16.45 18.53 -4.71
N LEU A 117 15.15 18.41 -4.42
CA LEU A 117 14.36 19.50 -3.83
C LEU A 117 14.79 19.86 -2.40
N VAL A 118 15.18 18.87 -1.57
CA VAL A 118 15.78 19.09 -0.23
C VAL A 118 17.08 19.90 -0.35
N ARG A 119 17.94 19.54 -1.30
CA ARG A 119 19.18 20.25 -1.67
C ARG A 119 18.91 21.69 -2.13
N GLU A 120 18.01 21.87 -3.10
CA GLU A 120 17.68 23.18 -3.69
C GLU A 120 17.06 24.16 -2.67
N LYS A 121 16.15 23.67 -1.83
CA LYS A 121 15.48 24.47 -0.81
C LYS A 121 16.27 24.60 0.49
N LYS A 122 17.43 23.93 0.62
CA LYS A 122 18.23 23.79 1.85
C LYS A 122 17.37 23.44 3.08
N LEU A 123 16.50 22.43 2.93
CA LEU A 123 15.69 21.96 4.06
C LEU A 123 16.61 21.25 5.06
N ASP A 124 16.67 21.73 6.29
CA ASP A 124 17.50 21.18 7.38
C ASP A 124 16.66 20.26 8.27
N GLY A 125 17.15 19.06 8.54
CA GLY A 125 16.39 17.99 9.17
C GLY A 125 16.83 16.58 8.78
N ILE A 126 16.05 15.58 9.20
CA ILE A 126 16.26 14.16 8.91
C ILE A 126 15.25 13.73 7.83
N VAL A 127 15.75 13.29 6.69
CA VAL A 127 14.95 12.71 5.61
C VAL A 127 14.58 11.28 5.95
N VAL A 128 13.29 10.95 5.81
CA VAL A 128 12.73 9.60 6.01
C VAL A 128 11.91 9.25 4.77
N PHE A 129 12.11 8.05 4.21
CA PHE A 129 11.38 7.60 3.02
C PHE A 129 10.11 6.86 3.43
N THR A 130 9.01 7.60 3.43
CA THR A 130 7.67 7.14 3.85
C THR A 130 6.81 6.83 2.63
N ASP A 131 7.03 5.67 2.02
CA ASP A 131 6.20 5.22 0.89
C ASP A 131 4.73 5.12 1.31
N ASP A 132 3.80 5.47 0.42
CA ASP A 132 2.39 5.66 0.78
C ASP A 132 1.72 4.42 1.38
N SER A 133 2.12 3.22 0.97
CA SER A 133 1.56 1.95 1.44
C SER A 133 2.24 1.34 2.67
N ASN A 134 3.35 1.92 3.17
CA ASN A 134 4.10 1.38 4.30
C ASN A 134 3.53 1.84 5.65
N MET A 135 3.65 0.99 6.68
CA MET A 135 3.26 1.32 8.05
C MET A 135 4.49 1.70 8.88
N HIS A 136 4.39 2.76 9.69
CA HIS A 136 5.51 3.31 10.45
C HIS A 136 5.16 3.35 11.95
N SER A 137 6.02 2.80 12.79
CA SER A 137 5.88 2.92 14.26
C SER A 137 6.11 4.37 14.70
N MET A 138 5.45 4.83 15.77
CA MET A 138 5.77 6.14 16.33
C MET A 138 7.20 6.18 16.91
N GLU A 139 7.68 5.06 17.45
CA GLU A 139 9.08 4.91 17.91
C GLU A 139 10.10 5.16 16.80
N LEU A 140 9.74 5.02 15.51
CA LEU A 140 10.63 5.35 14.40
C LEU A 140 11.05 6.82 14.47
N PHE A 141 10.10 7.72 14.66
CA PHE A 141 10.35 9.15 14.65
C PHE A 141 11.23 9.60 15.82
N ASP A 142 11.23 8.85 16.92
CA ASP A 142 12.12 9.06 18.07
C ASP A 142 13.53 8.51 17.82
N GLU A 143 13.63 7.27 17.34
CA GLU A 143 14.90 6.58 17.09
C GLU A 143 15.78 7.36 16.08
N ILE A 144 15.18 7.87 15.00
CA ILE A 144 15.89 8.61 13.95
C ILE A 144 16.51 9.92 14.46
N GLN A 145 16.02 10.49 15.57
CA GLN A 145 16.61 11.72 16.15
C GLN A 145 18.05 11.51 16.64
N SER A 146 18.51 10.26 16.76
CA SER A 146 19.89 9.92 17.10
C SER A 146 20.88 9.98 15.92
N VAL A 147 20.41 9.88 14.66
CA VAL A 147 21.27 9.71 13.47
C VAL A 147 22.18 10.91 13.24
N LYS A 148 23.48 10.74 13.06
CA LYS A 148 24.38 11.84 12.71
C LYS A 148 24.35 12.11 11.21
N TRP A 149 24.41 11.05 10.40
CA TRP A 149 24.66 11.14 8.97
C TRP A 149 23.70 10.26 8.15
N VAL A 150 23.88 8.94 8.14
CA VAL A 150 22.98 7.99 7.47
C VAL A 150 22.67 6.88 8.46
N GLY A 151 21.39 6.60 8.65
CA GLY A 151 20.91 5.60 9.58
C GLY A 151 20.18 4.47 8.86
N ALA A 152 20.33 3.24 9.34
CA ALA A 152 19.58 2.09 8.87
C ALA A 152 18.75 1.48 10.01
N ILE A 153 17.47 1.22 9.74
CA ILE A 153 16.53 0.54 10.64
C ILE A 153 16.25 -0.88 10.14
N ALA A 154 15.67 -1.73 11.00
CA ALA A 154 15.02 -2.94 10.51
C ALA A 154 13.56 -2.68 10.12
N ILE A 155 13.17 -3.26 8.99
CA ILE A 155 11.81 -3.26 8.47
C ILE A 155 11.27 -4.68 8.37
N GLY A 156 10.00 -4.87 8.72
CA GLY A 156 9.28 -6.12 8.50
C GLY A 156 8.73 -6.16 7.09
N ILE A 157 8.90 -7.28 6.39
CA ILE A 157 8.41 -7.46 5.02
C ILE A 157 7.19 -8.38 5.06
N LEU A 158 6.03 -7.87 4.64
CA LEU A 158 4.82 -8.68 4.57
C LEU A 158 4.76 -9.44 3.24
N ALA A 159 5.42 -10.59 3.22
CA ALA A 159 5.30 -11.58 2.16
C ALA A 159 4.21 -12.60 2.51
N HIS A 160 3.18 -12.73 1.67
CA HIS A 160 2.17 -13.77 1.86
C HIS A 160 2.74 -15.14 1.44
N SER A 161 2.76 -16.12 2.34
CA SER A 161 2.83 -17.52 1.93
C SER A 161 1.41 -17.99 1.59
N VAL A 162 1.25 -18.52 0.37
CA VAL A 162 -0.08 -18.83 -0.20
C VAL A 162 -0.50 -20.29 0.09
N ASN A 163 0.40 -21.10 0.66
CA ASN A 163 0.16 -22.52 0.99
C ASN A 163 0.34 -22.80 2.50
N LEU A 164 -0.64 -22.41 3.32
CA LEU A 164 -0.69 -22.85 4.73
C LEU A 164 -0.58 -24.39 4.84
N GLU A 165 -1.23 -25.16 3.95
CA GLU A 165 -1.17 -26.63 4.01
C GLU A 165 0.23 -27.20 3.74
N ALA A 166 1.04 -26.58 2.88
CA ALA A 166 2.39 -27.04 2.59
C ALA A 166 3.45 -26.49 3.56
N ASP A 167 3.15 -25.41 4.26
CA ASP A 167 3.99 -24.87 5.32
C ASP A 167 3.77 -25.66 6.62
N LEU A 168 2.52 -25.96 6.99
CA LEU A 168 2.17 -26.83 8.13
C LEU A 168 2.70 -28.27 7.94
N ALA A 169 2.59 -28.85 6.74
CA ALA A 169 3.15 -30.17 6.43
C ALA A 169 4.70 -30.21 6.44
N LYS A 170 5.39 -29.06 6.53
CA LYS A 170 6.85 -28.97 6.69
C LYS A 170 7.28 -28.71 8.13
N GLU A 171 6.36 -28.46 9.06
CA GLU A 171 6.70 -28.32 10.49
C GLU A 171 6.99 -29.69 11.14
N GLU A 172 6.42 -30.78 10.61
CA GLU A 172 6.65 -32.14 11.14
C GLU A 172 8.01 -32.76 10.79
N ASN A 173 8.81 -32.14 9.91
CA ASN A 173 10.01 -32.76 9.32
C ASN A 173 11.21 -31.80 9.15
N LYS A 174 11.34 -30.79 10.01
CA LYS A 174 12.49 -29.90 10.03
C LYS A 174 13.38 -30.15 11.24
N GLU A 175 14.65 -30.46 10.97
CA GLU A 175 15.77 -30.05 11.84
C GLU A 175 15.67 -28.54 12.11
N GLU A 176 16.28 -28.05 13.20
CA GLU A 176 16.15 -26.67 13.73
C GLU A 176 16.75 -25.55 12.84
N GLY A 177 16.78 -25.74 11.52
CA GLY A 177 17.09 -24.73 10.52
C GLY A 177 16.00 -23.64 10.44
N PHE A 178 16.21 -22.58 11.23
CA PHE A 178 15.52 -21.29 11.20
C PHE A 178 14.66 -21.04 9.95
N SER A 179 13.33 -21.00 10.14
CA SER A 179 12.46 -20.32 9.18
C SER A 179 12.93 -18.87 9.05
N PRO A 180 13.34 -18.41 7.86
CA PRO A 180 13.98 -17.11 7.72
C PRO A 180 13.01 -16.00 8.10
N ILE A 181 13.36 -15.24 9.13
CA ILE A 181 12.52 -14.15 9.63
C ILE A 181 12.39 -13.12 8.50
N PRO A 182 11.18 -12.71 8.08
CA PRO A 182 10.97 -11.82 6.94
C PRO A 182 11.23 -10.37 7.33
N ILE A 183 12.48 -10.09 7.72
CA ILE A 183 13.00 -8.78 8.11
C ILE A 183 14.15 -8.42 7.17
N GLN A 184 14.30 -7.13 6.91
CA GLN A 184 15.46 -6.56 6.24
C GLN A 184 16.02 -5.44 7.11
N GLY A 185 17.35 -5.34 7.23
CA GLY A 185 17.97 -4.33 8.10
C GLY A 185 19.47 -4.55 8.34
N PRO A 186 20.09 -3.71 9.17
CA PRO A 186 21.51 -3.82 9.51
C PRO A 186 21.78 -5.05 10.39
N ALA A 187 22.93 -5.70 10.19
CA ALA A 187 23.47 -6.73 11.05
C ALA A 187 24.78 -6.25 11.68
N CYS A 188 24.94 -6.38 13.00
CA CYS A 188 26.09 -5.83 13.72
C CYS A 188 27.01 -6.88 14.33
N ASN A 189 28.25 -6.46 14.55
CA ASN A 189 29.22 -7.17 15.38
C ASN A 189 28.90 -7.04 16.89
N SER A 190 29.72 -7.68 17.73
CA SER A 190 29.61 -7.62 19.20
C SER A 190 29.78 -6.22 19.80
N SER A 191 30.34 -5.27 19.05
CA SER A 191 30.50 -3.86 19.45
C SER A 191 29.36 -2.96 18.96
N ASN A 192 28.27 -3.55 18.46
CA ASN A 192 27.10 -2.86 17.91
C ASN A 192 27.42 -1.92 16.73
N GLN A 193 28.49 -2.21 15.98
CA GLN A 193 28.82 -1.55 14.71
C GLN A 193 28.33 -2.41 13.55
N LEU A 194 27.96 -1.76 12.44
CA LEU A 194 27.53 -2.43 11.23
C LEU A 194 28.61 -3.42 10.73
N ALA A 195 28.20 -4.66 10.48
CA ALA A 195 29.05 -5.74 9.97
C ALA A 195 28.51 -6.34 8.67
N GLY A 196 27.27 -6.01 8.28
CA GLY A 196 26.63 -6.43 7.04
C GLY A 196 25.13 -6.19 7.07
N TRP A 197 24.40 -6.86 6.17
CA TRP A 197 22.97 -6.68 5.98
C TRP A 197 22.22 -7.99 6.14
N HIS A 198 21.13 -7.98 6.92
CA HIS A 198 20.11 -9.02 6.82
C HIS A 198 19.19 -8.66 5.65
N THR A 199 19.18 -9.49 4.61
CA THR A 199 18.37 -9.28 3.40
C THR A 199 17.31 -10.37 3.27
N PHE A 200 16.17 -10.02 2.68
CA PHE A 200 15.08 -10.98 2.46
C PHE A 200 15.48 -12.08 1.48
N ASN A 201 15.34 -13.34 1.90
CA ASN A 201 15.56 -14.49 1.01
C ASN A 201 14.39 -14.64 0.03
N SER A 202 14.58 -14.15 -1.20
CA SER A 202 13.57 -14.23 -2.27
C SER A 202 13.40 -15.63 -2.87
N LEU A 203 14.37 -16.54 -2.70
CA LEU A 203 14.41 -17.85 -3.38
C LEU A 203 13.12 -18.68 -3.20
N PRO A 204 12.50 -18.78 -2.01
CA PRO A 204 11.25 -19.54 -1.81
C PRO A 204 10.03 -18.96 -2.54
N TYR A 205 10.13 -17.73 -3.04
CA TYR A 205 9.01 -16.97 -3.61
C TYR A 205 9.19 -16.64 -5.10
N MET A 206 10.36 -16.89 -5.72
CA MET A 206 10.66 -16.46 -7.10
C MET A 206 9.64 -16.96 -8.12
N GLU A 207 9.28 -18.25 -8.08
CA GLU A 207 8.28 -18.87 -8.97
C GLU A 207 6.85 -18.31 -8.81
N LYS A 208 6.60 -17.55 -7.72
CA LYS A 208 5.29 -17.01 -7.33
C LYS A 208 5.39 -15.52 -6.97
N SER A 209 6.24 -14.81 -7.72
CA SER A 209 6.43 -13.37 -7.62
C SER A 209 5.46 -12.62 -8.54
N ALA A 210 4.95 -11.46 -8.08
CA ALA A 210 4.14 -10.58 -8.92
C ALA A 210 5.02 -9.86 -9.94
N GLN A 211 4.63 -9.91 -11.22
CA GLN A 211 5.30 -9.17 -12.29
C GLN A 211 4.55 -7.87 -12.60
N TYR A 212 3.21 -7.88 -12.49
CA TYR A 212 2.33 -6.76 -12.79
C TYR A 212 1.46 -6.37 -11.60
N VAL A 213 1.00 -5.11 -11.59
CA VAL A 213 0.07 -4.61 -10.57
C VAL A 213 -1.27 -5.35 -10.68
N GLY A 214 -1.69 -5.97 -9.58
CA GLY A 214 -2.94 -6.73 -9.48
C GLY A 214 -2.81 -8.24 -9.67
N ASP A 215 -1.60 -8.76 -9.88
CA ASP A 215 -1.30 -10.20 -9.83
C ASP A 215 -1.70 -10.82 -8.48
N ARG A 216 -2.06 -12.11 -8.47
CA ARG A 216 -2.39 -12.88 -7.25
C ARG A 216 -1.15 -13.42 -6.52
N ALA A 217 -0.03 -12.70 -6.63
CA ALA A 217 1.29 -13.14 -6.22
C ALA A 217 1.95 -12.10 -5.30
N THR A 218 2.99 -12.50 -4.57
CA THR A 218 3.67 -11.59 -3.63
C THR A 218 4.64 -10.69 -4.38
N VAL A 219 4.59 -9.38 -4.13
CA VAL A 219 5.61 -8.43 -4.61
C VAL A 219 6.87 -8.64 -3.78
N LEU A 220 7.99 -8.90 -4.43
CA LEU A 220 9.26 -9.15 -3.73
C LEU A 220 10.03 -7.84 -3.52
N PRO A 221 10.65 -7.63 -2.34
CA PRO A 221 11.50 -6.48 -2.08
C PRO A 221 12.82 -6.57 -2.87
N ARG A 222 13.48 -5.42 -3.01
CA ARG A 222 14.85 -5.30 -3.52
C ARG A 222 15.88 -5.61 -2.41
N LYS A 223 17.18 -5.57 -2.77
CA LYS A 223 18.31 -5.93 -1.89
C LYS A 223 18.23 -5.23 -0.53
N VAL A 224 18.03 -3.91 -0.54
CA VAL A 224 17.62 -3.12 0.64
C VAL A 224 16.62 -2.04 0.20
N GLU A 225 15.49 -1.93 0.89
CA GLU A 225 14.43 -0.97 0.58
C GLU A 225 14.72 0.43 1.16
N TRP A 226 14.25 1.46 0.46
CA TRP A 226 14.40 2.86 0.86
C TRP A 226 13.80 3.18 2.23
N ALA A 227 12.67 2.55 2.58
CA ALA A 227 12.04 2.70 3.89
C ALA A 227 12.91 2.19 5.07
N GLY A 228 13.97 1.43 4.79
CA GLY A 228 14.96 1.01 5.78
C GLY A 228 16.03 2.06 6.11
N PHE A 229 16.03 3.22 5.45
CA PHE A 229 17.07 4.24 5.59
C PHE A 229 16.53 5.62 5.98
N VAL A 230 17.38 6.36 6.70
CA VAL A 230 17.20 7.78 7.00
C VAL A 230 18.49 8.55 6.73
N ILE A 231 18.37 9.79 6.27
CA ILE A 231 19.50 10.59 5.80
C ILE A 231 19.45 11.97 6.47
N ASN A 232 20.54 12.42 7.08
CA ASN A 232 20.69 13.82 7.45
C ASN A 232 20.75 14.66 6.18
N SER A 233 19.75 15.52 5.97
CA SER A 233 19.58 16.37 4.78
C SER A 233 20.84 17.13 4.35
N ARG A 234 21.71 17.50 5.29
CA ARG A 234 22.96 18.20 5.00
C ARG A 234 23.93 17.40 4.10
N LEU A 235 23.85 16.06 4.11
CA LEU A 235 24.64 15.21 3.20
C LEU A 235 24.30 15.40 1.73
N VAL A 236 23.05 15.77 1.42
CA VAL A 236 22.63 15.98 0.02
C VAL A 236 22.79 17.43 -0.43
N TRP A 237 23.19 18.36 0.45
CA TRP A 237 23.44 19.76 0.08
C TRP A 237 24.68 19.88 -0.82
N LYS A 238 24.75 20.95 -1.63
CA LYS A 238 25.96 21.32 -2.38
C LYS A 238 26.83 22.23 -1.51
N GLU A 239 27.64 21.61 -0.65
CA GLU A 239 28.65 22.26 0.19
C GLU A 239 30.01 21.58 -0.02
N GLU A 240 31.10 22.32 0.18
CA GLU A 240 32.47 21.83 -0.10
C GLU A 240 32.91 20.71 0.86
N ASP A 241 32.35 20.68 2.08
CA ASP A 241 32.63 19.68 3.12
C ASP A 241 31.80 18.38 2.99
N ARG A 242 31.27 18.03 1.80
CA ARG A 242 30.60 16.73 1.63
C ARG A 242 31.60 15.58 1.85
N PRO A 243 31.31 14.60 2.72
CA PRO A 243 32.21 13.47 2.91
C PRO A 243 32.40 12.64 1.64
N GLU A 244 33.63 12.22 1.34
CA GLU A 244 33.99 11.42 0.15
C GLU A 244 33.25 10.07 0.06
N TRP A 245 32.78 9.55 1.20
CA TRP A 245 31.98 8.32 1.26
C TRP A 245 30.53 8.49 0.76
N VAL A 246 30.09 9.72 0.43
CA VAL A 246 28.78 10.03 -0.18
C VAL A 246 28.95 10.51 -1.63
N ARG A 247 28.22 9.89 -2.56
CA ARG A 247 28.18 10.26 -3.99
C ARG A 247 27.32 11.50 -4.21
N ASP A 248 27.60 12.27 -5.28
CA ASP A 248 26.68 13.32 -5.69
C ASP A 248 25.40 12.72 -6.30
N LEU A 249 24.24 13.28 -5.96
CA LEU A 249 22.96 12.99 -6.62
C LEU A 249 22.98 13.28 -8.13
N ASP A 250 23.91 14.10 -8.61
CA ASP A 250 24.04 14.45 -10.04
C ASP A 250 25.01 13.51 -10.78
N GLU A 251 25.87 12.77 -10.05
CA GLU A 251 26.82 11.79 -10.59
C GLU A 251 26.27 10.35 -10.52
N ALA A 252 25.40 10.08 -9.54
CA ALA A 252 24.73 8.80 -9.43
C ALA A 252 23.66 8.66 -10.53
N GLY A 253 23.83 7.65 -11.38
CA GLY A 253 22.92 7.32 -12.48
C GLY A 253 21.62 6.66 -12.01
N GLU A 254 21.28 5.49 -12.55
CA GLU A 254 20.15 4.71 -12.03
C GLU A 254 20.48 4.12 -10.64
N ILE A 255 20.04 4.81 -9.59
CA ILE A 255 20.03 4.28 -8.22
C ILE A 255 18.79 3.40 -8.05
N GLY A 256 18.99 2.14 -7.67
CA GLY A 256 17.91 1.23 -7.28
C GLY A 256 17.72 1.14 -5.76
N SER A 257 18.81 1.32 -5.01
CA SER A 257 18.92 1.14 -3.57
C SER A 257 19.47 2.41 -2.91
N PRO A 258 19.02 2.78 -1.69
CA PRO A 258 19.65 3.87 -0.92
C PRO A 258 21.16 3.65 -0.69
N LEU A 259 21.65 2.41 -0.75
CA LEU A 259 23.09 2.11 -0.69
C LEU A 259 23.88 2.61 -1.91
N ASP A 260 23.27 2.75 -3.09
CA ASP A 260 24.00 3.22 -4.27
C ASP A 260 24.37 4.71 -4.19
N LEU A 261 23.89 5.43 -3.17
CA LEU A 261 24.32 6.79 -2.79
C LEU A 261 25.68 6.80 -2.05
N LEU A 262 26.15 5.64 -1.59
CA LEU A 262 27.34 5.52 -0.75
C LEU A 262 28.51 4.90 -1.53
N ASN A 263 29.72 5.41 -1.28
CA ASN A 263 30.97 4.77 -1.69
C ASN A 263 31.47 3.79 -0.61
N ASP A 264 31.14 4.04 0.66
CA ASP A 264 31.50 3.19 1.79
C ASP A 264 30.29 3.05 2.74
N GLU A 265 29.78 1.82 2.86
CA GLU A 265 28.61 1.49 3.68
C GLU A 265 28.94 1.46 5.18
N SER A 266 30.23 1.40 5.58
CA SER A 266 30.64 1.27 6.98
C SER A 266 30.31 2.50 7.85
N PHE A 267 30.02 3.64 7.21
CA PHE A 267 29.56 4.87 7.87
C PHE A 267 28.06 4.88 8.21
N VAL A 268 27.29 3.87 7.79
CA VAL A 268 25.86 3.76 8.11
C VAL A 268 25.66 3.37 9.57
N GLU A 269 24.90 4.19 10.29
CA GLU A 269 24.60 4.05 11.71
C GLU A 269 23.46 3.03 11.93
N PRO A 270 23.69 1.90 12.60
CA PRO A 270 22.66 0.88 12.82
C PRO A 270 21.71 1.28 13.97
N LEU A 271 20.52 1.73 13.60
CA LEU A 271 19.46 2.19 14.52
C LEU A 271 18.61 1.02 15.05
N GLY A 272 17.77 1.29 16.04
CA GLY A 272 16.79 0.34 16.57
C GLY A 272 17.42 -0.81 17.35
N ASN A 273 18.45 -0.53 18.14
CA ASN A 273 19.30 -1.54 18.80
C ASN A 273 19.91 -2.53 17.77
N CYS A 274 20.52 -1.96 16.71
CA CYS A 274 20.96 -2.65 15.50
C CYS A 274 19.90 -3.61 14.92
N GLY A 275 18.82 -3.04 14.41
CA GLY A 275 17.77 -3.78 13.71
C GLY A 275 17.00 -4.81 14.55
N ARG A 276 17.25 -4.90 15.86
CA ARG A 276 16.47 -5.78 16.77
C ARG A 276 15.05 -5.27 16.99
N LYS A 277 14.82 -3.97 16.81
CA LYS A 277 13.48 -3.37 16.70
C LYS A 277 13.08 -3.24 15.23
N VAL A 278 11.95 -3.82 14.87
CA VAL A 278 11.25 -3.50 13.62
C VAL A 278 10.50 -2.19 13.82
N LEU A 279 10.83 -1.16 13.05
CA LEU A 279 10.29 0.20 13.22
C LEU A 279 9.37 0.64 12.07
N ALA A 280 9.43 -0.06 10.93
CA ALA A 280 8.49 0.10 9.82
C ALA A 280 8.15 -1.26 9.20
N TRP A 281 7.03 -1.33 8.49
CA TRP A 281 6.59 -2.50 7.75
C TRP A 281 6.40 -2.16 6.27
N TRP A 282 7.15 -2.85 5.43
CA TRP A 282 7.06 -2.76 3.98
C TRP A 282 5.87 -3.58 3.50
N LEU A 283 4.89 -2.91 2.91
CA LEU A 283 3.60 -3.47 2.56
C LEU A 283 3.22 -3.04 1.15
N ARG A 284 3.05 -4.01 0.24
CA ARG A 284 2.66 -3.78 -1.16
C ARG A 284 1.29 -4.38 -1.45
N VAL A 285 0.27 -3.87 -0.77
CA VAL A 285 -1.13 -4.21 -1.04
C VAL A 285 -1.69 -3.27 -2.10
N GLU A 286 -2.10 -3.83 -3.23
CA GLU A 286 -2.75 -3.09 -4.31
C GLU A 286 -4.10 -3.69 -4.66
N ALA A 287 -4.96 -2.87 -5.28
CA ALA A 287 -6.20 -3.38 -5.84
C ALA A 287 -5.90 -4.35 -6.98
N ARG A 288 -6.69 -5.41 -7.08
CA ARG A 288 -6.64 -6.33 -8.21
C ARG A 288 -6.95 -5.60 -9.53
N GLY A 289 -6.38 -6.05 -10.64
CA GLY A 289 -6.62 -5.47 -11.96
C GLY A 289 -8.09 -5.54 -12.43
N ASP A 290 -8.90 -6.43 -11.86
CA ASP A 290 -10.34 -6.54 -12.10
C ASP A 290 -11.21 -5.64 -11.19
N SER A 291 -10.60 -4.86 -10.29
CA SER A 291 -11.31 -3.96 -9.37
C SER A 291 -12.15 -2.92 -10.11
N LYS A 292 -13.38 -2.71 -9.64
CA LYS A 292 -14.31 -1.68 -10.11
C LYS A 292 -14.34 -0.44 -9.22
N PHE A 293 -13.53 -0.40 -8.16
CA PHE A 293 -13.43 0.75 -7.27
C PHE A 293 -12.69 1.90 -8.00
N PRO A 294 -13.16 3.16 -7.89
CA PRO A 294 -12.56 4.30 -8.59
C PRO A 294 -11.09 4.52 -8.23
N ARG A 295 -10.35 5.22 -9.09
CA ARG A 295 -8.91 5.48 -8.90
C ARG A 295 -8.58 6.77 -8.15
N GLY A 296 -9.60 7.55 -7.80
CA GLY A 296 -9.48 8.85 -7.13
C GLY A 296 -10.38 8.94 -5.90
N TRP A 297 -10.41 10.13 -5.32
CA TRP A 297 -11.07 10.45 -4.04
C TRP A 297 -12.56 10.75 -4.21
N VAL A 298 -13.00 11.17 -5.41
CA VAL A 298 -14.37 11.57 -5.68
C VAL A 298 -15.13 10.45 -6.39
N ILE A 299 -16.24 10.00 -5.78
CA ILE A 299 -17.20 9.10 -6.44
C ILE A 299 -18.15 9.95 -7.29
N ASN A 300 -18.09 9.79 -8.62
CA ASN A 300 -18.92 10.51 -9.58
C ASN A 300 -19.38 9.52 -10.68
N PRO A 301 -20.69 9.35 -10.96
CA PRO A 301 -21.84 10.01 -10.32
C PRO A 301 -22.02 9.64 -8.83
N PRO A 302 -22.77 10.43 -8.05
CA PRO A 302 -23.15 10.08 -6.68
C PRO A 302 -23.82 8.71 -6.59
N LEU A 303 -23.62 8.02 -5.48
CA LEU A 303 -24.22 6.70 -5.25
C LEU A 303 -25.75 6.77 -5.26
N GLU A 304 -26.38 5.95 -6.10
CA GLU A 304 -27.84 5.83 -6.17
C GLU A 304 -28.41 5.14 -4.92
N ILE A 305 -29.66 5.46 -4.58
CA ILE A 305 -30.35 4.84 -3.44
C ILE A 305 -30.80 3.43 -3.83
N THR A 306 -30.01 2.43 -3.46
CA THR A 306 -30.41 1.01 -3.53
C THR A 306 -31.50 0.72 -2.50
N VAL A 307 -32.77 0.95 -2.84
CA VAL A 307 -33.91 0.57 -2.00
C VAL A 307 -34.03 -0.96 -2.01
N PRO A 308 -33.93 -1.65 -0.86
CA PRO A 308 -34.14 -3.09 -0.80
C PRO A 308 -35.55 -3.42 -1.27
N ALA A 309 -35.70 -4.37 -2.19
CA ALA A 309 -37.00 -4.83 -2.66
C ALA A 309 -37.81 -5.34 -1.46
N LYS A 310 -38.91 -4.64 -1.11
CA LYS A 310 -39.73 -4.95 0.09
C LYS A 310 -40.36 -6.35 0.08
N ARG A 311 -40.29 -7.05 -1.05
CA ARG A 311 -40.50 -8.49 -1.19
C ARG A 311 -39.52 -9.04 -2.22
N THR A 312 -38.62 -9.92 -1.82
CA THR A 312 -38.20 -11.02 -2.70
C THR A 312 -39.38 -11.95 -2.87
N PRO A 313 -39.88 -12.21 -4.10
CA PRO A 313 -40.87 -13.26 -4.33
C PRO A 313 -40.14 -14.61 -4.27
N TRP A 314 -39.81 -15.05 -3.07
CA TRP A 314 -39.55 -16.47 -2.84
C TRP A 314 -40.84 -17.22 -3.19
N PRO A 315 -40.79 -18.26 -4.03
CA PRO A 315 -41.95 -19.12 -4.21
C PRO A 315 -42.27 -19.79 -2.87
N ASP A 316 -43.51 -19.67 -2.39
CA ASP A 316 -43.97 -20.31 -1.13
C ASP A 316 -44.03 -21.86 -1.23
N ALA A 317 -43.59 -22.44 -2.34
CA ALA A 317 -43.49 -23.87 -2.58
C ALA A 317 -42.10 -24.22 -3.15
N PRO A 318 -41.45 -25.31 -2.67
CA PRO A 318 -40.29 -25.88 -3.36
C PRO A 318 -40.65 -26.26 -4.81
N PRO A 319 -39.72 -26.21 -5.77
CA PRO A 319 -39.98 -26.71 -7.11
C PRO A 319 -40.33 -28.21 -7.03
N GLU A 320 -41.43 -28.61 -7.69
CA GLU A 320 -41.83 -30.02 -7.76
C GLU A 320 -40.69 -30.84 -8.40
N SER A 321 -40.27 -31.90 -7.73
CA SER A 321 -39.19 -32.75 -8.20
C SER A 321 -39.70 -33.70 -9.30
N ASP A 322 -39.50 -33.32 -10.56
CA ASP A 322 -39.67 -34.19 -11.72
C ASP A 322 -38.61 -35.31 -11.73
N ASN A 323 -38.78 -36.30 -10.85
CA ASN A 323 -38.06 -37.57 -10.85
C ASN A 323 -38.85 -38.66 -10.11
N ALA A 324 -39.95 -39.11 -10.74
CA ALA A 324 -40.62 -40.35 -10.38
C ALA A 324 -40.25 -41.45 -11.38
N GLU A 325 -39.24 -42.26 -11.03
CA GLU A 325 -38.87 -43.44 -11.81
C GLU A 325 -40.05 -44.40 -12.01
N LYS A 326 -40.35 -44.73 -13.27
CA LYS A 326 -41.29 -45.80 -13.59
C LYS A 326 -40.63 -47.17 -13.43
N ARG A 327 -41.05 -47.95 -12.43
CA ARG A 327 -41.12 -49.43 -12.50
C ARG A 327 -42.11 -49.99 -11.45
N PRO A 328 -42.68 -51.20 -11.66
CA PRO A 328 -44.14 -51.32 -11.56
C PRO A 328 -44.64 -52.32 -10.50
N SER A 329 -45.81 -52.03 -9.93
CA SER A 329 -46.61 -53.01 -9.17
C SER A 329 -47.89 -53.36 -9.94
N LYS A 330 -48.00 -54.63 -10.38
CA LYS A 330 -49.25 -55.21 -10.92
C LYS A 330 -50.23 -55.43 -9.76
N GLY A 331 -51.47 -54.95 -9.89
CA GLY A 331 -52.52 -55.25 -8.90
C GLY A 331 -53.95 -54.88 -9.34
N GLY A 332 -54.79 -55.89 -9.59
CA GLY A 332 -56.21 -55.85 -9.21
C GLY A 332 -57.23 -55.03 -10.02
N ARG A 333 -57.72 -55.62 -11.13
CA ARG A 333 -59.15 -55.75 -11.57
C ARG A 333 -60.19 -54.64 -11.24
N THR A 334 -60.91 -54.23 -12.30
CA THR A 334 -62.38 -53.93 -12.37
C THR A 334 -62.94 -52.68 -11.64
N SER A 335 -63.96 -51.93 -12.13
CA SER A 335 -64.75 -51.97 -13.39
C SER A 335 -65.66 -50.72 -13.59
N ARG A 336 -65.86 -50.31 -14.86
CA ARG A 336 -67.06 -49.66 -15.49
C ARG A 336 -67.91 -48.58 -14.75
N SER A 337 -68.00 -47.39 -15.36
CA SER A 337 -69.19 -46.79 -16.04
C SER A 337 -68.76 -45.48 -16.76
N ARG A 338 -69.13 -45.15 -18.02
CA ARG A 338 -70.42 -44.63 -18.57
C ARG A 338 -70.97 -43.44 -17.74
N GLN A 339 -71.34 -42.24 -18.24
CA GLN A 339 -71.44 -41.58 -19.56
C GLN A 339 -71.43 -40.03 -19.34
N GLY A 340 -71.29 -39.13 -20.33
CA GLY A 340 -70.97 -39.28 -21.76
C GLY A 340 -71.51 -38.16 -22.68
N SER A 341 -70.72 -37.76 -23.71
CA SER A 341 -71.11 -37.11 -25.01
C SER A 341 -71.41 -35.59 -25.15
N ARG A 342 -70.99 -35.04 -26.31
CA ARG A 342 -71.21 -33.70 -26.93
C ARG A 342 -70.51 -32.47 -26.31
N GLY A 343 -69.90 -31.56 -27.08
CA GLY A 343 -69.61 -31.58 -28.53
C GLY A 343 -69.00 -30.27 -29.07
N THR A 344 -68.32 -30.35 -30.24
CA THR A 344 -68.02 -29.29 -31.24
C THR A 344 -67.53 -27.90 -30.76
N LEU A 345 -66.26 -27.53 -30.99
CA LEU A 345 -65.71 -26.94 -32.24
C LEU A 345 -66.22 -25.54 -32.59
N THR A 346 -65.34 -24.53 -32.49
CA THR A 346 -65.15 -23.50 -33.53
C THR A 346 -63.79 -22.80 -33.38
N LYS A 347 -63.05 -22.71 -34.50
CA LYS A 347 -62.07 -21.64 -34.80
C LYS A 347 -62.87 -20.33 -35.06
N GLU A 348 -62.37 -19.13 -35.31
CA GLU A 348 -61.11 -18.65 -35.93
C GLU A 348 -61.04 -17.12 -35.57
N SER A 349 -59.87 -16.57 -35.19
CA SER A 349 -59.01 -15.66 -36.01
C SER A 349 -59.46 -14.18 -36.15
N GLN A 350 -58.48 -13.33 -36.52
CA GLN A 350 -58.58 -11.91 -36.89
C GLN A 350 -58.86 -10.89 -35.76
N ASP A 351 -58.38 -9.64 -35.81
CA ASP A 351 -57.20 -9.04 -36.48
C ASP A 351 -56.95 -7.67 -35.82
N SER A 352 -55.69 -7.21 -35.76
CA SER A 352 -55.36 -5.76 -35.70
C SER A 352 -53.87 -5.49 -35.91
N GLU A 353 -53.49 -5.56 -37.18
CA GLU A 353 -52.72 -4.48 -37.85
C GLU A 353 -53.34 -3.09 -37.49
N VAL A 354 -52.73 -1.89 -37.57
CA VAL A 354 -51.59 -1.33 -38.31
C VAL A 354 -51.09 -0.13 -37.46
N THR A 355 -49.80 0.20 -37.33
CA THR A 355 -49.07 1.29 -38.04
C THR A 355 -47.83 1.63 -37.18
N GLY A 356 -46.68 2.03 -37.72
CA GLY A 356 -46.26 2.15 -39.13
C GLY A 356 -45.14 3.18 -39.26
N THR A 357 -44.15 2.92 -40.12
CA THR A 357 -43.07 3.84 -40.60
C THR A 357 -42.18 4.48 -39.52
N GLY A 358 -40.85 4.33 -39.52
CA GLY A 358 -39.90 4.56 -40.61
C GLY A 358 -39.10 5.85 -40.30
N SER A 359 -37.82 6.03 -40.60
CA SER A 359 -36.88 5.22 -41.41
C SER A 359 -35.41 5.64 -41.13
N ASN A 360 -34.49 4.71 -41.41
CA ASN A 360 -33.04 4.81 -41.68
C ASN A 360 -32.40 6.21 -41.89
N VAL A 361 -31.10 6.33 -41.57
CA VAL A 361 -29.99 6.23 -42.57
C VAL A 361 -28.62 6.14 -41.87
N GLU A 362 -27.69 5.41 -42.50
CA GLU A 362 -26.31 5.11 -42.08
C GLU A 362 -25.25 6.17 -42.46
N GLU A 363 -24.03 5.96 -41.95
CA GLU A 363 -22.72 6.39 -42.47
C GLU A 363 -22.42 7.89 -42.68
N ARG A 364 -21.55 8.43 -41.81
CA ARG A 364 -20.12 8.57 -42.16
C ARG A 364 -19.20 8.71 -40.93
#